data_AF-A0A1Y3TXC3-F1
#
_entry.id   AF-A0A1Y3TXC3-F1
#
_cell.length_a   1.000
_cell.length_b   1.000
_cell.length_c   1.000
_cell.angle_alpha   90.00
_cell.angle_beta   90.00
_cell.angle_gamma   90.00
#
_symmetry.space_group_name_H-M   'P 1'
#
loop_
_entity.id
_entity.type
_entity.pdbx_description
1 polymer ?
#
loop_
_entity_poly.entity_id
_entity_poly.type
_entity_poly.pdbx_seq_one_letter_code
_entity_poly.pdbx_strand_id
1 'polypeptide(L)'
;MALTACSSSSSSTAASSTASSAASAADSAASSTQAIQTLDDLAGKVVGVQLGTTGDLLMSEEVGEGEDKLGIASVEQYNKGADAVQALLTNKIDAVCIDDQVAKNFVEANPDQLTTLDTAFAEESYAIAVSKENPDLTEAFNTAIAELKEDGTLDAILDKYIAKVEGAEGYTTPEGTEYPNGTLVMATNAAFEPYEYIENGEIVGIDAEFGKALCDKLGYELQIEDMEFDSIIAAVNSGKADFGMAGMTITEERQEQIDFTDTYCTAAQAIIVLK
;
A
#
# COMPACT_ATOMS: atom_id res chain seq x y z
N MET A 1 -47.75 61.83 -32.35
CA MET A 1 -47.04 62.19 -33.60
C MET A 1 -46.94 60.93 -34.43
N ALA A 2 -47.61 60.92 -35.58
CA ALA A 2 -47.66 59.83 -36.55
C ALA A 2 -46.42 59.84 -37.47
N LEU A 3 -46.17 58.70 -38.14
CA LEU A 3 -45.33 58.39 -39.33
C LEU A 3 -44.69 57.01 -39.06
N THR A 4 -45.10 55.86 -39.60
CA THR A 4 -45.46 55.43 -40.96
C THR A 4 -44.36 55.65 -42.01
N ALA A 5 -43.70 54.55 -42.41
CA ALA A 5 -43.24 54.24 -43.77
C ALA A 5 -42.76 52.76 -43.78
N CYS A 6 -43.44 51.83 -44.47
CA CYS A 6 -43.34 51.48 -45.91
C CYS A 6 -42.04 50.73 -46.25
N SER A 7 -42.09 49.42 -46.56
CA SER A 7 -42.32 48.80 -47.90
C SER A 7 -41.02 48.07 -48.28
N SER A 8 -40.92 46.93 -48.98
CA SER A 8 -41.79 46.15 -49.88
C SER A 8 -41.06 44.84 -50.28
N SER A 9 -41.82 43.79 -50.64
CA SER A 9 -41.57 42.73 -51.67
C SER A 9 -40.29 41.86 -51.59
N SER A 10 -40.23 40.57 -51.92
CA SER A 10 -41.10 39.63 -52.65
C SER A 10 -40.61 38.18 -52.45
N SER A 11 -41.54 37.24 -52.63
CA SER A 11 -41.46 35.79 -52.81
C SER A 11 -40.12 35.11 -53.16
N SER A 12 -39.83 33.96 -52.53
CA SER A 12 -39.90 32.66 -53.24
C SER A 12 -39.97 31.49 -52.24
N THR A 13 -40.83 30.54 -52.56
CA THR A 13 -41.08 29.28 -51.88
C THR A 13 -39.99 28.28 -52.20
N ALA A 14 -39.34 27.71 -51.18
CA ALA A 14 -38.67 26.43 -51.29
C ALA A 14 -38.88 25.67 -49.98
N ALA A 15 -39.77 24.68 -50.04
CA ALA A 15 -39.93 23.69 -48.99
C ALA A 15 -38.70 22.79 -49.01
N SER A 16 -38.01 22.70 -47.87
CA SER A 16 -37.09 21.62 -47.57
C SER A 16 -37.18 21.36 -46.07
N SER A 17 -37.78 20.22 -45.77
CA SER A 17 -37.93 19.60 -44.47
C SER A 17 -36.61 19.49 -43.72
N THR A 18 -36.54 20.06 -42.52
CA THR A 18 -35.85 19.43 -41.39
C THR A 18 -36.67 19.65 -40.13
N ALA A 19 -37.10 18.51 -39.59
CA ALA A 19 -37.91 18.42 -38.40
C ALA A 19 -37.13 18.86 -37.16
N SER A 20 -37.89 19.41 -36.22
CA SER A 20 -37.60 19.44 -34.80
C SER A 20 -36.96 18.13 -34.33
N SER A 21 -35.87 18.21 -33.58
CA SER A 21 -35.49 17.17 -32.62
C SER A 21 -34.96 17.83 -31.35
N ALA A 22 -35.91 18.31 -30.54
CA ALA A 22 -35.73 18.28 -29.10
C ALA A 22 -36.23 16.90 -28.62
N ALA A 23 -35.27 16.07 -28.21
CA ALA A 23 -35.34 14.74 -27.55
C ALA A 23 -34.22 13.89 -28.19
N SER A 24 -33.31 13.26 -27.47
CA SER A 24 -33.40 12.71 -26.12
C SER A 24 -32.03 12.71 -25.46
N ALA A 25 -31.97 13.15 -24.21
CA ALA A 25 -31.02 12.61 -23.25
C ALA A 25 -31.28 11.11 -23.13
N ALA A 26 -30.23 10.33 -23.35
CA ALA A 26 -30.02 8.92 -23.01
C ALA A 26 -29.11 8.33 -24.09
N ASP A 27 -27.84 8.76 -24.13
CA ASP A 27 -26.81 7.80 -24.49
C ASP A 27 -26.41 7.14 -23.17
N SER A 28 -26.89 5.92 -23.03
CA SER A 28 -26.79 5.08 -21.86
C SER A 28 -25.34 4.93 -21.43
N ALA A 29 -25.11 5.06 -20.14
CA ALA A 29 -24.05 4.35 -19.44
C ALA A 29 -24.16 2.85 -19.79
N ALA A 30 -23.46 2.45 -20.85
CA ALA A 30 -22.97 1.11 -21.01
C ALA A 30 -21.67 1.10 -20.21
N SER A 31 -21.75 0.72 -18.93
CA SER A 31 -20.59 0.20 -18.22
C SER A 31 -20.17 -1.07 -18.96
N SER A 32 -19.37 -0.90 -20.02
CA SER A 32 -18.46 -1.94 -20.42
C SER A 32 -17.42 -1.99 -19.32
N THR A 33 -17.39 -3.07 -18.54
CA THR A 33 -16.28 -3.43 -17.68
C THR A 33 -15.06 -3.63 -18.58
N GLN A 34 -14.43 -2.53 -18.97
CA GLN A 34 -13.15 -2.57 -19.65
C GLN A 34 -12.19 -3.25 -18.69
N ALA A 35 -11.64 -4.38 -19.11
CA ALA A 35 -10.61 -5.07 -18.35
C ALA A 35 -9.43 -4.11 -18.16
N ILE A 36 -8.97 -3.97 -16.92
CA ILE A 36 -7.82 -3.13 -16.56
C ILE A 36 -6.57 -3.96 -16.82
N GLN A 37 -5.73 -3.53 -17.76
CA GLN A 37 -4.52 -4.25 -18.17
C GLN A 37 -3.25 -3.41 -17.99
N THR A 38 -3.38 -2.08 -17.94
CA THR A 38 -2.27 -1.15 -17.72
C THR A 38 -2.65 -0.10 -16.67
N LEU A 39 -1.66 0.69 -16.23
CA LEU A 39 -1.91 1.82 -15.32
C LEU A 39 -2.84 2.88 -15.94
N ASP A 40 -2.76 3.11 -17.25
CA ASP A 40 -3.63 4.06 -17.97
C ASP A 40 -5.11 3.67 -17.91
N ASP A 41 -5.42 2.37 -17.79
CA ASP A 41 -6.80 1.88 -17.67
C ASP A 41 -7.42 2.20 -16.28
N LEU A 42 -6.63 2.74 -15.33
CA LEU A 42 -7.11 3.21 -14.03
C LEU A 42 -7.80 4.59 -14.11
N ALA A 43 -7.73 5.28 -15.24
CA ALA A 43 -8.44 6.55 -15.42
C ALA A 43 -9.95 6.41 -15.15
N GLY A 44 -10.47 7.23 -14.24
CA GLY A 44 -11.87 7.20 -13.82
C GLY A 44 -12.26 6.00 -12.92
N LYS A 45 -11.30 5.22 -12.44
CA LYS A 45 -11.53 4.05 -11.56
C LYS A 45 -11.43 4.40 -10.08
N VAL A 46 -12.05 3.56 -9.25
CA VAL A 46 -11.92 3.62 -7.79
C VAL A 46 -10.84 2.65 -7.34
N VAL A 47 -9.78 3.16 -6.69
CA VAL A 47 -8.66 2.35 -6.21
C VAL A 47 -8.73 2.22 -4.68
N GLY A 48 -8.70 0.99 -4.19
CA GLY A 48 -8.60 0.70 -2.76
C GLY A 48 -7.15 0.71 -2.29
N VAL A 49 -6.91 1.20 -1.08
CA VAL A 49 -5.59 1.26 -0.43
C VAL A 49 -5.72 0.96 1.06
N GLN A 50 -4.61 0.58 1.69
CA GLN A 50 -4.53 0.54 3.15
C GLN A 50 -4.20 1.93 3.70
N LEU A 51 -4.98 2.42 4.67
CA LEU A 51 -4.85 3.74 5.23
C LEU A 51 -3.44 3.99 5.81
N GLY A 52 -2.84 5.10 5.41
CA GLY A 52 -1.55 5.57 5.93
C GLY A 52 -0.33 4.92 5.27
N THR A 53 -0.49 3.95 4.38
CA THR A 53 0.63 3.34 3.63
C THR A 53 1.10 4.26 2.50
N THR A 54 2.24 3.95 1.90
CA THR A 54 2.74 4.66 0.72
C THR A 54 1.84 4.46 -0.50
N GLY A 55 1.21 3.29 -0.65
CA GLY A 55 0.17 3.08 -1.67
C GLY A 55 -0.99 4.07 -1.54
N ASP A 56 -1.41 4.40 -0.32
CA ASP A 56 -2.42 5.43 -0.05
C ASP A 56 -1.96 6.84 -0.43
N LEU A 57 -0.76 7.23 0.02
CA LEU A 57 -0.18 8.54 -0.27
C LEU A 57 -0.06 8.75 -1.79
N LEU A 58 0.54 7.78 -2.50
CA LEU A 58 0.79 7.88 -3.93
C LEU A 58 -0.52 7.85 -4.73
N MET A 59 -1.44 6.91 -4.46
CA MET A 59 -2.73 6.86 -5.19
C MET A 59 -3.56 8.12 -4.95
N SER A 60 -3.48 8.73 -3.77
CA SER A 60 -4.19 9.98 -3.48
C SER A 60 -3.71 11.13 -4.35
N GLU A 61 -2.43 11.17 -4.72
CA GLU A 61 -1.87 12.16 -5.64
C GLU A 61 -2.37 11.97 -7.08
N GLU A 62 -2.73 10.74 -7.46
CA GLU A 62 -3.21 10.37 -8.79
C GLU A 62 -4.69 10.71 -9.07
N VAL A 63 -5.43 11.20 -8.07
CA VAL A 63 -6.87 11.52 -8.19
C VAL A 63 -7.09 12.75 -9.08
N GLY A 64 -8.03 12.62 -10.02
CA GLY A 64 -8.50 13.69 -10.91
C GLY A 64 -7.57 13.96 -12.10
N GLU A 65 -8.01 14.83 -13.01
CA GLU A 65 -7.28 15.09 -14.27
C GLU A 65 -5.97 15.86 -14.04
N GLY A 66 -4.91 15.47 -14.76
CA GLY A 66 -3.62 16.15 -14.81
C GLY A 66 -2.72 15.52 -15.88
N GLU A 67 -1.79 16.29 -16.46
CA GLU A 67 -0.88 15.77 -17.50
C GLU A 67 0.04 14.65 -16.99
N ASP A 68 0.36 14.67 -15.70
CA ASP A 68 1.23 13.69 -15.03
C ASP A 68 0.47 12.72 -14.11
N LYS A 69 -0.87 12.71 -14.16
CA LYS A 69 -1.73 11.87 -13.29
C LYS A 69 -2.34 10.71 -14.04
N LEU A 70 -2.56 9.59 -13.35
CA LEU A 70 -3.36 8.47 -13.85
C LEU A 70 -4.84 8.85 -14.05
N GLY A 71 -5.33 9.89 -13.37
CA GLY A 71 -6.70 10.35 -13.54
C GLY A 71 -7.73 9.46 -12.86
N ILE A 72 -7.37 8.79 -11.76
CA ILE A 72 -8.31 7.91 -11.04
C ILE A 72 -9.48 8.73 -10.47
N ALA A 73 -10.67 8.12 -10.36
CA ALA A 73 -11.86 8.82 -9.88
C ALA A 73 -11.80 9.13 -8.38
N SER A 74 -11.33 8.18 -7.57
CA SER A 74 -11.20 8.33 -6.13
C SER A 74 -10.38 7.20 -5.51
N VAL A 75 -9.83 7.47 -4.33
CA VAL A 75 -9.23 6.46 -3.44
C VAL A 75 -10.24 6.06 -2.36
N GLU A 76 -10.37 4.77 -2.10
CA GLU A 76 -11.05 4.25 -0.91
C GLU A 76 -10.03 3.67 0.07
N GLN A 77 -9.93 4.26 1.25
CA GLN A 77 -9.01 3.84 2.30
C GLN A 77 -9.65 2.75 3.18
N TYR A 78 -8.87 1.72 3.49
CA TYR A 78 -9.23 0.60 4.35
C TYR A 78 -8.22 0.45 5.48
N ASN A 79 -8.65 0.00 6.65
CA ASN A 79 -7.74 -0.25 7.77
C ASN A 79 -6.76 -1.40 7.49
N LYS A 80 -7.18 -2.39 6.69
CA LYS A 80 -6.40 -3.57 6.32
C LYS A 80 -6.41 -3.77 4.82
N GLY A 81 -5.26 -4.16 4.24
CA GLY A 81 -5.17 -4.52 2.82
C GLY A 81 -6.17 -5.62 2.42
N ALA A 82 -6.41 -6.60 3.30
CA ALA A 82 -7.39 -7.67 3.07
C ALA A 82 -8.83 -7.14 2.88
N ASP A 83 -9.21 -6.06 3.56
CA ASP A 83 -10.54 -5.46 3.41
C ASP A 83 -10.67 -4.76 2.05
N ALA A 84 -9.61 -4.11 1.57
CA ALA A 84 -9.54 -3.56 0.22
C ALA A 84 -9.66 -4.66 -0.84
N VAL A 85 -8.92 -5.76 -0.69
CA VAL A 85 -9.01 -6.92 -1.61
C VAL A 85 -10.40 -7.54 -1.59
N GLN A 86 -11.05 -7.64 -0.42
CA GLN A 86 -12.42 -8.14 -0.34
C GLN A 86 -13.44 -7.20 -1.03
N ALA A 87 -13.23 -5.89 -0.94
CA ALA A 87 -14.02 -4.91 -1.69
C ALA A 87 -13.84 -5.07 -3.21
N LEU A 88 -12.61 -5.32 -3.67
CA LEU A 88 -12.32 -5.63 -5.08
C LEU A 88 -13.04 -6.90 -5.54
N LEU A 89 -12.92 -7.99 -4.78
CA LEU A 89 -13.59 -9.28 -5.08
C LEU A 89 -15.12 -9.15 -5.16
N THR A 90 -15.71 -8.18 -4.46
CA THR A 90 -17.15 -7.90 -4.48
C THR A 90 -17.56 -6.85 -5.50
N ASN A 91 -16.64 -6.42 -6.38
CA ASN A 91 -16.83 -5.35 -7.38
C ASN A 91 -17.28 -4.00 -6.75
N LYS A 92 -16.88 -3.72 -5.51
CA LYS A 92 -17.13 -2.41 -4.86
C LYS A 92 -16.15 -1.35 -5.33
N ILE A 93 -14.92 -1.75 -5.63
CA ILE A 93 -13.84 -0.95 -6.17
C ILE A 93 -13.26 -1.66 -7.41
N ASP A 94 -12.49 -0.93 -8.21
CA ASP A 94 -12.00 -1.41 -9.51
C ASP A 94 -10.58 -2.01 -9.44
N ALA A 95 -9.75 -1.54 -8.50
CA ALA A 95 -8.39 -2.01 -8.30
C ALA A 95 -7.94 -1.82 -6.84
N VAL A 96 -6.86 -2.46 -6.44
CA VAL A 96 -6.18 -2.24 -5.15
C VAL A 96 -4.71 -1.93 -5.40
N CYS A 97 -4.19 -0.86 -4.80
CA CYS A 97 -2.76 -0.58 -4.75
C CYS A 97 -2.20 -1.09 -3.42
N ILE A 98 -1.25 -2.01 -3.48
CA ILE A 98 -0.61 -2.64 -2.31
C ILE A 98 0.74 -3.24 -2.71
N ASP A 99 1.63 -3.39 -1.74
CA ASP A 99 2.98 -3.91 -1.91
C ASP A 99 3.05 -5.26 -2.61
N ASP A 100 4.07 -5.44 -3.45
CA ASP A 100 4.13 -6.47 -4.47
C ASP A 100 4.14 -7.90 -3.91
N GLN A 101 4.83 -8.14 -2.80
CA GLN A 101 4.84 -9.45 -2.14
C GLN A 101 3.49 -9.77 -1.48
N VAL A 102 2.83 -8.75 -0.94
CA VAL A 102 1.51 -8.88 -0.35
C VAL A 102 0.46 -9.09 -1.44
N ALA A 103 0.57 -8.37 -2.57
CA ALA A 103 -0.24 -8.57 -3.75
C ALA A 103 -0.11 -9.99 -4.31
N LYS A 104 1.12 -10.51 -4.41
CA LYS A 104 1.38 -11.90 -4.83
C LYS A 104 0.66 -12.89 -3.93
N ASN A 105 0.71 -12.73 -2.60
CA ASN A 105 0.01 -13.62 -1.68
C ASN A 105 -1.52 -13.58 -1.88
N PHE A 106 -2.12 -12.39 -2.04
CA PHE A 106 -3.55 -12.29 -2.32
C PHE A 106 -3.95 -12.93 -3.66
N VAL A 107 -3.12 -12.79 -4.70
CA VAL A 107 -3.33 -13.42 -6.01
C VAL A 107 -3.16 -14.93 -5.94
N GLU A 108 -2.14 -15.44 -5.23
CA GLU A 108 -1.93 -16.88 -5.02
C GLU A 108 -3.11 -17.52 -4.26
N ALA A 109 -3.72 -16.80 -3.32
CA ALA A 109 -4.91 -17.23 -2.60
C ALA A 109 -6.20 -17.17 -3.45
N ASN A 110 -6.23 -16.36 -4.52
CA ASN A 110 -7.40 -16.14 -5.37
C ASN A 110 -7.08 -16.26 -6.88
N PRO A 111 -6.44 -17.34 -7.33
CA PRO A 111 -5.80 -17.40 -8.65
C PRO A 111 -6.80 -17.36 -9.81
N ASP A 112 -8.06 -17.71 -9.58
CA ASP A 112 -9.12 -17.68 -10.59
C ASP A 112 -9.78 -16.29 -10.72
N GLN A 113 -9.56 -15.37 -9.78
CA GLN A 113 -10.29 -14.10 -9.68
C GLN A 113 -9.38 -12.87 -9.73
N LEU A 114 -8.15 -12.95 -9.22
CA LEU A 114 -7.24 -11.81 -9.11
C LEU A 114 -6.01 -11.98 -10.00
N THR A 115 -5.48 -10.85 -10.47
CA THR A 115 -4.16 -10.73 -11.10
C THR A 115 -3.52 -9.41 -10.71
N THR A 116 -2.20 -9.30 -10.85
CA THR A 116 -1.51 -8.01 -10.79
C THR A 116 -1.28 -7.45 -12.19
N LEU A 117 -1.14 -6.13 -12.30
CA LEU A 117 -0.54 -5.50 -13.47
C LEU A 117 0.97 -5.78 -13.51
N ASP A 118 1.54 -5.90 -14.72
CA ASP A 118 2.96 -6.26 -14.91
C ASP A 118 3.93 -5.10 -14.55
N THR A 119 3.42 -3.88 -14.41
CA THR A 119 4.23 -2.69 -14.14
C THR A 119 4.24 -2.40 -12.65
N ALA A 120 5.43 -2.38 -12.05
CA ALA A 120 5.62 -1.86 -10.70
C ALA A 120 5.23 -0.37 -10.68
N PHE A 121 4.44 0.02 -9.68
CA PHE A 121 3.92 1.37 -9.60
C PHE A 121 4.94 2.33 -8.95
N ALA A 122 5.61 1.89 -7.89
CA ALA A 122 6.68 2.64 -7.23
C ALA A 122 7.65 1.67 -6.53
N GLU A 123 8.94 2.00 -6.49
CA GLU A 123 9.93 1.25 -5.68
C GLU A 123 9.95 1.78 -4.25
N GLU A 124 10.18 0.87 -3.29
CA GLU A 124 10.12 1.16 -1.87
C GLU A 124 11.31 0.57 -1.12
N SER A 125 11.63 1.19 0.02
CA SER A 125 12.68 0.74 0.92
C SER A 125 12.16 0.78 2.34
N TYR A 126 12.13 -0.39 2.98
CA TYR A 126 11.61 -0.55 4.33
C TYR A 126 12.70 -0.38 5.37
N ALA A 127 12.37 0.36 6.42
CA ALA A 127 13.24 0.60 7.56
C ALA A 127 12.45 0.57 8.88
N ILE A 128 13.17 0.48 9.98
CA ILE A 128 12.59 0.44 11.32
C ILE A 128 12.34 1.87 11.77
N ALA A 129 11.12 2.15 12.22
CA ALA A 129 10.73 3.45 12.76
C ALA A 129 11.13 3.56 14.23
N VAL A 130 11.95 4.55 14.57
CA VAL A 130 12.46 4.77 15.94
C VAL A 130 12.20 6.21 16.36
N SER A 131 11.90 6.42 17.65
CA SER A 131 11.74 7.79 18.16
C SER A 131 13.00 8.61 17.93
N LYS A 132 12.84 9.83 17.40
CA LYS A 132 13.95 10.81 17.28
C LYS A 132 14.58 11.19 18.62
N GLU A 133 13.88 10.93 19.72
CA GLU A 133 14.39 11.13 21.08
C GLU A 133 15.27 9.95 21.56
N ASN A 134 15.42 8.89 20.76
CA ASN A 134 16.22 7.71 21.06
C ASN A 134 17.22 7.35 19.92
N PRO A 135 18.18 8.24 19.60
CA PRO A 135 19.15 7.99 18.53
C PRO A 135 20.10 6.82 18.83
N ASP A 136 20.32 6.50 20.11
CA ASP A 136 21.16 5.38 20.53
C ASP A 136 20.56 4.04 20.08
N LEU A 137 19.22 3.90 20.11
CA LEU A 137 18.53 2.72 19.60
C LEU A 137 18.62 2.62 18.07
N THR A 138 18.50 3.74 17.35
CA THR A 138 18.72 3.77 15.89
C THR A 138 20.14 3.29 15.55
N GLU A 139 21.17 3.79 16.22
CA GLU A 139 22.57 3.38 15.98
C GLU A 139 22.82 1.91 16.31
N ALA A 140 22.24 1.42 17.42
CA ALA A 140 22.32 0.02 17.81
C ALA A 140 21.65 -0.90 16.77
N PHE A 141 20.46 -0.53 16.29
CA PHE A 141 19.79 -1.27 15.22
C PHE A 141 20.56 -1.23 13.91
N ASN A 142 21.10 -0.09 13.48
CA ASN A 142 21.90 -0.02 12.25
C ASN A 142 23.11 -0.96 12.29
N THR A 143 23.81 -0.99 13.43
CA THR A 143 24.93 -1.91 13.65
C THR A 143 24.46 -3.37 13.57
N ALA A 144 23.36 -3.70 14.25
CA ALA A 144 22.81 -5.05 14.26
C ALA A 144 22.29 -5.49 12.86
N ILE A 145 21.63 -4.60 12.12
CA ILE A 145 21.15 -4.83 10.75
C ILE A 145 22.33 -5.15 9.84
N ALA A 146 23.41 -4.37 9.89
CA ALA A 146 24.59 -4.61 9.07
C ALA A 146 25.20 -5.99 9.32
N GLU A 147 25.36 -6.36 10.60
CA GLU A 147 25.92 -7.66 10.99
C GLU A 147 25.00 -8.84 10.61
N LEU A 148 23.68 -8.72 10.81
CA LEU A 148 22.70 -9.77 10.46
C LEU A 148 22.49 -9.93 8.94
N LYS A 149 22.80 -8.90 8.18
CA LYS A 149 22.93 -9.00 6.72
C LYS A 149 24.21 -9.71 6.32
N GLU A 150 25.33 -9.36 6.95
CA GLU A 150 26.64 -9.94 6.64
C GLU A 150 26.70 -11.44 6.99
N ASP A 151 26.07 -11.86 8.08
CA ASP A 151 26.06 -13.26 8.52
C ASP A 151 25.01 -14.14 7.82
N GLY A 152 24.17 -13.55 6.95
CA GLY A 152 23.15 -14.25 6.18
C GLY A 152 21.85 -14.53 6.94
N THR A 153 21.67 -14.01 8.15
CA THR A 153 20.43 -14.18 8.91
C THR A 153 19.24 -13.59 8.17
N LEU A 154 19.37 -12.36 7.63
CA LEU A 154 18.28 -11.76 6.85
C LEU A 154 17.97 -12.57 5.60
N ASP A 155 18.98 -13.05 4.89
CA ASP A 155 18.80 -13.88 3.70
C ASP A 155 18.04 -15.17 4.03
N ALA A 156 18.34 -15.82 5.15
CA ALA A 156 17.62 -17.02 5.59
C ALA A 156 16.13 -16.75 5.88
N ILE A 157 15.80 -15.59 6.44
CA ILE A 157 14.41 -15.16 6.67
C ILE A 157 13.72 -14.91 5.32
N LEU A 158 14.35 -14.17 4.41
CA LEU A 158 13.79 -13.90 3.09
C LEU A 158 13.62 -15.17 2.24
N ASP A 159 14.54 -16.12 2.36
CA ASP A 159 14.46 -17.42 1.68
C ASP A 159 13.23 -18.22 2.14
N LYS A 160 12.88 -18.15 3.42
CA LYS A 160 11.69 -18.78 3.98
C LYS A 160 10.41 -18.13 3.46
N TYR A 161 10.31 -16.81 3.56
CA TYR A 161 9.04 -16.10 3.36
C TYR A 161 8.79 -15.64 1.92
N ILE A 162 9.83 -15.18 1.22
CA ILE A 162 9.73 -14.64 -0.14
C ILE A 162 10.05 -15.72 -1.18
N ALA A 163 11.24 -16.32 -1.09
CA ALA A 163 11.64 -17.33 -2.08
C ALA A 163 11.00 -18.70 -1.83
N LYS A 164 10.41 -18.91 -0.65
CA LYS A 164 9.76 -20.16 -0.21
C LYS A 164 10.66 -21.38 -0.45
N VAL A 165 11.97 -21.24 -0.16
CA VAL A 165 12.97 -22.28 -0.36
C VAL A 165 12.66 -23.47 0.56
N GLU A 166 12.58 -24.66 -0.02
CA GLU A 166 12.30 -25.88 0.74
C GLU A 166 13.38 -26.11 1.81
N GLY A 167 12.96 -26.16 3.08
CA GLY A 167 13.85 -26.35 4.23
C GLY A 167 14.46 -25.08 4.80
N ALA A 168 14.13 -23.89 4.30
CA ALA A 168 14.49 -22.63 4.95
C ALA A 168 13.67 -22.45 6.25
N GLU A 169 14.35 -22.47 7.40
CA GLU A 169 13.69 -22.35 8.71
C GLU A 169 13.55 -20.90 9.19
N GLY A 170 14.23 -19.95 8.51
CA GLY A 170 14.27 -18.55 8.88
C GLY A 170 15.22 -18.32 10.05
N TYR A 171 14.82 -17.47 11.00
CA TYR A 171 15.58 -17.23 12.22
C TYR A 171 15.02 -18.03 13.40
N THR A 172 15.92 -18.59 14.22
CA THR A 172 15.58 -19.20 15.50
C THR A 172 16.49 -18.63 16.58
N THR A 173 15.90 -18.24 17.71
CA THR A 173 16.64 -17.76 18.87
C THR A 173 17.66 -18.81 19.35
N PRO A 174 18.95 -18.45 19.43
CA PRO A 174 19.98 -19.34 19.94
C PRO A 174 19.68 -19.84 21.36
N GLU A 175 19.98 -21.11 21.63
CA GLU A 175 19.83 -21.69 22.97
C GLU A 175 20.68 -20.92 23.99
N GLY A 176 20.08 -20.56 25.13
CA GLY A 176 20.75 -19.80 26.19
C GLY A 176 20.87 -18.29 25.93
N THR A 177 20.11 -17.76 24.97
CA THR A 177 19.96 -16.31 24.82
C THR A 177 19.36 -15.72 26.10
N GLU A 178 19.99 -14.66 26.62
CA GLU A 178 19.61 -13.95 27.83
C GLU A 178 19.26 -12.50 27.48
N TYR A 179 18.39 -11.87 28.27
CA TYR A 179 17.86 -10.53 28.01
C TYR A 179 18.26 -9.52 29.09
N PRO A 180 19.57 -9.22 29.26
CA PRO A 180 20.04 -8.36 30.34
C PRO A 180 19.57 -6.91 30.19
N ASN A 181 19.17 -6.49 28.98
CA ASN A 181 18.74 -5.13 28.71
C ASN A 181 17.21 -4.95 28.86
N GLY A 182 16.48 -6.03 29.15
CA GLY A 182 15.03 -6.00 29.37
C GLY A 182 14.25 -6.34 28.11
N THR A 183 13.13 -5.64 27.91
CA THR A 183 12.18 -5.90 26.81
C THR A 183 12.08 -4.67 25.91
N LEU A 184 12.02 -4.87 24.61
CA LEU A 184 11.59 -3.84 23.66
C LEU A 184 10.23 -4.21 23.07
N VAL A 185 9.36 -3.23 22.94
CA VAL A 185 8.03 -3.35 22.36
C VAL A 185 8.04 -2.86 20.92
N MET A 186 7.73 -3.76 20.00
CA MET A 186 7.55 -3.48 18.57
C MET A 186 6.08 -3.21 18.27
N ALA A 187 5.77 -2.05 17.69
CA ALA A 187 4.48 -1.77 17.09
C ALA A 187 4.43 -2.27 15.64
N THR A 188 3.36 -2.98 15.29
CA THR A 188 3.16 -3.52 13.94
C THR A 188 1.68 -3.55 13.54
N ASN A 189 1.37 -3.91 12.28
CA ASN A 189 0.01 -4.19 11.80
C ASN A 189 -0.03 -5.60 11.21
N ALA A 190 -0.42 -6.60 11.98
CA ALA A 190 -0.29 -8.02 11.64
C ALA A 190 -1.34 -8.52 10.61
N ALA A 191 -1.47 -7.82 9.49
CA ALA A 191 -2.38 -8.10 8.38
C ALA A 191 -1.69 -8.01 7.01
N PHE A 192 -0.36 -8.16 6.97
CA PHE A 192 0.51 -7.82 5.86
C PHE A 192 1.46 -8.97 5.50
N GLU A 193 0.88 -10.15 5.21
CA GLU A 193 1.65 -11.34 4.81
C GLU A 193 2.42 -11.07 3.51
N PRO A 194 3.75 -11.29 3.45
CA PRO A 194 4.53 -12.17 4.33
C PRO A 194 5.41 -11.45 5.37
N TYR A 195 5.24 -10.15 5.57
CA TYR A 195 6.07 -9.35 6.47
C TYR A 195 5.63 -9.47 7.93
N GLU A 196 4.36 -9.23 8.21
CA GLU A 196 3.78 -9.38 9.54
C GLU A 196 2.33 -9.87 9.43
N TYR A 197 2.02 -11.00 10.05
CA TYR A 197 0.68 -11.55 10.00
C TYR A 197 0.43 -12.50 11.16
N ILE A 198 -0.84 -12.74 11.46
CA ILE A 198 -1.23 -13.68 12.50
C ILE A 198 -1.34 -15.08 11.91
N GLU A 199 -0.50 -16.01 12.39
CA GLU A 199 -0.62 -17.44 12.13
C GLU A 199 -0.76 -18.18 13.45
N ASN A 200 -1.78 -19.05 13.56
CA ASN A 200 -2.05 -19.84 14.77
C ASN A 200 -2.18 -19.02 16.08
N GLY A 201 -2.52 -17.73 15.97
CA GLY A 201 -2.66 -16.81 17.10
C GLY A 201 -1.36 -16.11 17.52
N GLU A 202 -0.27 -16.31 16.79
CA GLU A 202 1.02 -15.66 16.98
C GLU A 202 1.31 -14.71 15.82
N ILE A 203 2.02 -13.61 16.08
CA ILE A 203 2.47 -12.69 15.04
C ILE A 203 3.79 -13.23 14.48
N VAL A 204 3.78 -13.57 13.20
CA VAL A 204 4.89 -14.16 12.45
C VAL A 204 5.17 -13.37 11.18
N GLY A 205 6.21 -13.74 10.44
CA GLY A 205 6.61 -13.09 9.19
C GLY A 205 8.03 -12.52 9.24
N ILE A 206 8.44 -11.88 8.15
CA ILE A 206 9.77 -11.28 7.99
C ILE A 206 10.07 -10.25 9.09
N ASP A 207 9.13 -9.34 9.35
CA ASP A 207 9.31 -8.26 10.33
C ASP A 207 9.36 -8.81 11.77
N ALA A 208 8.52 -9.81 12.07
CA ALA A 208 8.52 -10.47 13.37
C ALA A 208 9.83 -11.24 13.62
N GLU A 209 10.31 -12.03 12.65
CA GLU A 209 11.55 -12.79 12.79
C GLU A 209 12.80 -11.91 12.78
N PHE A 210 12.83 -10.89 11.92
CA PHE A 210 13.97 -9.98 11.87
C PHE A 210 14.03 -9.08 13.11
N GLY A 211 12.88 -8.59 13.58
CA GLY A 211 12.77 -7.91 14.87
C GLY A 211 13.26 -8.79 16.02
N LYS A 212 12.96 -10.10 16.00
CA LYS A 212 13.44 -11.06 17.01
C LYS A 212 14.95 -11.22 16.95
N ALA A 213 15.52 -11.36 15.76
CA ALA A 213 16.96 -11.47 15.55
C ALA A 213 17.72 -10.22 16.04
N LEU A 214 17.19 -9.03 15.77
CA LEU A 214 17.73 -7.76 16.25
C LEU A 214 17.71 -7.69 17.77
N CYS A 215 16.57 -8.00 18.40
CA CYS A 215 16.42 -7.95 19.85
C CYS A 215 17.33 -8.98 20.56
N ASP A 216 17.37 -10.22 20.08
CA ASP A 216 18.24 -11.27 20.63
C ASP A 216 19.72 -10.86 20.57
N LYS A 217 20.15 -10.30 19.44
CA LYS A 217 21.52 -9.81 19.24
C LYS A 217 21.88 -8.65 20.17
N LEU A 218 20.92 -7.78 20.46
CA LEU A 218 21.08 -6.63 21.35
C LEU A 218 20.79 -6.96 22.82
N GLY A 219 20.45 -8.21 23.16
CA GLY A 219 20.18 -8.63 24.53
C GLY A 219 18.85 -8.11 25.10
N TYR A 220 17.86 -7.91 24.24
CA TYR A 220 16.48 -7.56 24.59
C TYR A 220 15.52 -8.70 24.25
N GLU A 221 14.52 -8.90 25.11
CA GLU A 221 13.35 -9.71 24.77
C GLU A 221 12.43 -8.89 23.85
N LEU A 222 11.91 -9.51 22.80
CA LEU A 222 10.95 -8.87 21.90
C LEU A 222 9.51 -9.09 22.40
N GLN A 223 8.76 -8.02 22.56
CA GLN A 223 7.30 -8.04 22.64
C GLN A 223 6.72 -7.37 21.40
N ILE A 224 5.67 -7.95 20.81
CA ILE A 224 5.02 -7.41 19.61
C ILE A 224 3.59 -6.99 19.94
N GLU A 225 3.22 -5.78 19.54
CA GLU A 225 1.89 -5.20 19.70
C GLU A 225 1.26 -4.91 18.34
N ASP A 226 0.14 -5.58 18.06
CA ASP A 226 -0.68 -5.36 16.86
C ASP A 226 -1.57 -4.13 17.01
N MET A 227 -1.55 -3.25 16.01
CA MET A 227 -2.36 -2.04 15.95
C MET A 227 -2.63 -1.60 14.50
N GLU A 228 -3.43 -0.56 14.31
CA GLU A 228 -3.65 0.04 12.99
C GLU A 228 -2.35 0.68 12.48
N PHE A 229 -2.04 0.52 11.19
CA PHE A 229 -0.77 0.97 10.60
C PHE A 229 -0.51 2.47 10.83
N ASP A 230 -1.52 3.31 10.63
CA ASP A 230 -1.45 4.76 10.82
C ASP A 230 -1.20 5.20 12.27
N SER A 231 -1.36 4.28 13.23
CA SER A 231 -1.11 4.53 14.65
C SER A 231 0.32 4.22 15.11
N ILE A 232 1.13 3.53 14.30
CA ILE A 232 2.47 3.05 14.67
C ILE A 232 3.40 4.20 15.06
N ILE A 233 3.55 5.22 14.21
CA ILE A 233 4.44 6.37 14.49
C ILE A 233 4.01 7.08 15.78
N ALA A 234 2.71 7.25 16.00
CA ALA A 234 2.19 7.87 17.21
C ALA A 234 2.48 7.01 18.46
N ALA A 235 2.36 5.68 18.35
CA ALA A 235 2.69 4.77 19.43
C ALA A 235 4.17 4.86 19.82
N VAL A 236 5.08 4.88 18.84
CA VAL A 236 6.53 5.04 19.07
C VAL A 236 6.85 6.40 19.70
N ASN A 237 6.32 7.48 19.15
CA ASN A 237 6.56 8.83 19.69
C ASN A 237 6.01 9.04 21.11
N SER A 238 4.95 8.32 21.48
CA SER A 238 4.38 8.37 22.83
C SER A 238 5.11 7.49 23.86
N GLY A 239 6.02 6.62 23.41
CA GLY A 239 6.66 5.59 24.24
C GLY A 239 5.74 4.43 24.62
N LYS A 240 4.61 4.24 23.90
CA LYS A 240 3.78 3.03 24.02
C LYS A 240 4.48 1.81 23.41
N ALA A 241 5.22 2.04 22.32
CA ALA A 241 6.15 1.11 21.72
C ALA A 241 7.53 1.76 21.64
N ASP A 242 8.58 0.96 21.59
CA ASP A 242 9.97 1.44 21.49
C ASP A 242 10.38 1.65 20.04
N PHE A 243 9.85 0.84 19.12
CA PHE A 243 10.09 0.94 17.68
C PHE A 243 8.91 0.38 16.87
N GLY A 244 8.87 0.68 15.57
CA GLY A 244 7.88 0.18 14.64
C GLY A 244 8.51 -0.62 13.49
N MET A 245 7.96 -1.79 13.21
CA MET A 245 8.26 -2.58 12.01
C MET A 245 6.95 -3.11 11.45
N ALA A 246 6.63 -2.68 10.23
CA ALA A 246 5.41 -3.08 9.52
C ALA A 246 5.57 -2.82 8.00
N GLY A 247 6.66 -3.30 7.41
CA GLY A 247 7.03 -2.97 6.03
C GLY A 247 7.09 -1.45 5.79
N MET A 248 7.60 -0.68 6.75
CA MET A 248 7.42 0.77 6.74
C MET A 248 8.41 1.46 5.79
N THR A 249 7.89 1.97 4.68
CA THR A 249 8.67 2.74 3.70
C THR A 249 9.14 4.09 4.25
N ILE A 250 10.41 4.42 4.00
CA ILE A 250 10.96 5.76 4.30
C ILE A 250 10.32 6.78 3.37
N THR A 251 9.73 7.84 3.92
CA THR A 251 9.25 9.01 3.17
C THR A 251 9.72 10.29 3.84
N GLU A 252 9.82 11.38 3.07
CA GLU A 252 10.20 12.69 3.63
C GLU A 252 9.22 13.12 4.73
N GLU A 253 7.91 12.94 4.51
CA GLU A 253 6.87 13.27 5.50
C GLU A 253 7.00 12.48 6.80
N ARG A 254 7.27 11.16 6.72
CA ARG A 254 7.48 10.34 7.91
C ARG A 254 8.77 10.75 8.61
N GLN A 255 9.84 11.03 7.86
CA GLN A 255 11.12 11.51 8.40
C GLN A 255 11.02 12.86 9.10
N GLU A 256 9.97 13.66 8.90
CA GLU A 256 9.72 14.84 9.74
C GLU A 256 9.32 14.44 11.16
N GLN A 257 8.61 13.32 11.32
CA GLN A 257 7.95 12.88 12.56
C GLN A 257 8.69 11.79 13.33
N ILE A 258 9.45 10.93 12.64
CA ILE A 258 10.11 9.75 13.20
C ILE A 258 11.53 9.61 12.63
N ASP A 259 12.41 8.90 13.32
CA ASP A 259 13.70 8.50 12.78
C ASP A 259 13.59 7.14 12.10
N PHE A 260 14.49 6.85 11.17
CA PHE A 260 14.56 5.54 10.50
C PHE A 260 15.96 4.95 10.58
N THR A 261 16.01 3.64 10.73
CA THR A 261 17.25 2.87 10.55
C THR A 261 17.69 2.85 9.09
N ASP A 262 18.86 2.26 8.86
CA ASP A 262 19.22 1.71 7.55
C ASP A 262 18.13 0.73 7.08
N THR A 263 17.95 0.65 5.77
CA THR A 263 16.91 -0.18 5.17
C THR A 263 17.22 -1.65 5.39
N TYR A 264 16.23 -2.51 5.60
CA TYR A 264 16.42 -3.95 5.68
C TYR A 264 15.83 -4.69 4.48
N CYS A 265 14.77 -4.18 3.86
CA CYS A 265 14.16 -4.78 2.67
C CYS A 265 13.87 -3.72 1.61
N THR A 266 13.76 -4.16 0.35
CA THR A 266 13.27 -3.36 -0.77
C THR A 266 12.00 -4.02 -1.31
N ALA A 267 11.00 -3.21 -1.65
CA ALA A 267 9.73 -3.68 -2.18
C ALA A 267 9.28 -2.78 -3.35
N ALA A 268 8.11 -3.06 -3.91
CA ALA A 268 7.46 -2.16 -4.83
C ALA A 268 5.94 -2.14 -4.60
N GLN A 269 5.26 -1.07 -4.98
CA GLN A 269 3.80 -1.06 -5.05
C GLN A 269 3.32 -1.79 -6.31
N ALA A 270 2.29 -2.61 -6.17
CA ALA A 270 1.62 -3.33 -7.25
C ALA A 270 0.13 -2.98 -7.29
N ILE A 271 -0.47 -3.14 -8.47
CA ILE A 271 -1.91 -2.96 -8.66
C ILE A 271 -2.56 -4.32 -8.85
N ILE A 272 -3.46 -4.70 -7.94
CA ILE A 272 -4.33 -5.88 -8.05
C ILE A 272 -5.61 -5.47 -8.76
N VAL A 273 -6.04 -6.29 -9.73
CA VAL A 273 -7.30 -6.14 -10.47
C VAL A 273 -8.04 -7.48 -10.56
N LEU A 274 -9.33 -7.43 -10.88
CA LEU A 274 -10.08 -8.63 -11.26
C LEU A 274 -9.62 -9.16 -12.62
N LYS A 275 -9.61 -10.48 -12.78
CA LYS A 275 -9.34 -11.19 -14.04
C LYS A 275 -10.50 -11.13 -15.04
#